data_AF-A0A5C5W4L6-F1
#
_entry.id   AF-A0A5C5W4L6-F1
#
_cell.length_a   1.000
_cell.length_b   1.000
_cell.length_c   1.000
_cell.angle_alpha   90.00
_cell.angle_beta   90.00
_cell.angle_gamma   90.00
#
_symmetry.space_group_name_H-M   'P 1'
#
loop_
_entity.id
_entity.type
_entity.pdbx_description
1 polymer ?
#
loop_
_entity_poly.entity_id
_entity_poly.type
_entity_poly.pdbx_seq_one_letter_code
_entity_poly.pdbx_strand_id
1 'polypeptide(L)'
;MKSHFVRAMWGAAVAMSWGTAYATNFTFAVTSGDWNNANNWTPPTGPPSQNDQATIPSGKTCLVTQTGHQIAKLVVEEGGVVGMVGGTLEVLPPPPYLQNPLIIVHGTLYFK
;
A
#
# COMPACT_ATOMS: atom_id res chain seq x y z
N MET A 1 57.96 27.22 11.27
CA MET A 1 56.57 27.45 10.84
C MET A 1 55.82 26.13 11.00
N LYS A 2 54.78 26.10 11.85
CA LYS A 2 53.96 24.90 12.12
C LYS A 2 52.98 24.73 10.97
N SER A 3 53.11 23.67 10.16
CA SER A 3 52.09 23.29 9.17
C SER A 3 51.13 22.27 9.76
N HIS A 4 49.85 22.57 9.61
CA HIS A 4 48.70 21.96 10.25
C HIS A 4 48.39 20.55 9.70
N PHE A 5 48.05 19.62 10.58
CA PHE A 5 47.49 18.31 10.23
C PHE A 5 46.03 18.47 9.78
N VAL A 6 45.72 18.20 8.52
CA VAL A 6 44.33 18.09 8.04
C VAL A 6 43.88 16.65 8.27
N ARG A 7 43.09 16.41 9.32
CA ARG A 7 42.36 15.15 9.49
C ARG A 7 41.08 15.23 8.67
N ALA A 8 41.06 14.57 7.51
CA ALA A 8 39.82 14.31 6.79
C ALA A 8 38.99 13.30 7.60
N MET A 9 37.97 13.80 8.32
CA MET A 9 36.91 12.98 8.87
C MET A 9 36.05 12.51 7.69
N TRP A 10 36.25 11.27 7.26
CA TRP A 10 35.32 10.60 6.37
C TRP A 10 34.02 10.37 7.14
N GLY A 11 32.97 11.10 6.76
CA GLY A 11 31.62 10.86 7.27
C GLY A 11 31.21 9.42 6.96
N ALA A 12 30.77 8.70 7.99
CA ALA A 12 30.16 7.39 7.80
C ALA A 12 28.92 7.56 6.92
N ALA A 13 28.98 7.07 5.69
CA ALA A 13 27.79 6.95 4.86
C ALA A 13 26.87 5.92 5.51
N VAL A 14 25.71 6.36 6.00
CA VAL A 14 24.62 5.46 6.40
C VAL A 14 24.13 4.83 5.11
N ALA A 15 24.54 3.59 4.84
CA ALA A 15 23.97 2.82 3.75
C ALA A 15 22.48 2.58 4.05
N MET A 16 21.61 3.36 3.41
CA MET A 16 20.19 3.02 3.35
C MET A 16 20.11 1.73 2.52
N SER A 17 20.00 0.59 3.20
CA SER A 17 19.63 -0.66 2.56
C SER A 17 18.27 -0.44 1.90
N TRP A 18 18.26 -0.36 0.58
CA TRP A 18 17.02 -0.49 -0.19
C TRP A 18 16.63 -1.96 -0.09
N GLY A 19 15.93 -2.32 0.99
CA GLY A 19 15.23 -3.59 1.04
C GLY A 19 14.30 -3.63 -0.15
N THR A 20 14.45 -4.62 -1.03
CA THR A 20 13.47 -4.89 -2.08
C THR A 20 12.15 -5.22 -1.38
N ALA A 21 11.22 -4.27 -1.32
CA ALA A 21 9.89 -4.52 -0.81
C ALA A 21 9.20 -5.49 -1.78
N TYR A 22 9.05 -6.75 -1.38
CA TYR A 22 8.25 -7.70 -2.12
C TYR A 22 6.78 -7.32 -1.98
N ALA A 23 6.05 -7.33 -3.09
CA ALA A 23 4.60 -7.14 -3.07
C ALA A 23 3.97 -8.19 -2.15
N THR A 24 3.26 -7.74 -1.10
CA THR A 24 2.51 -8.63 -0.22
C THR A 24 1.04 -8.63 -0.63
N ASN A 25 0.40 -9.80 -0.55
CA ASN A 25 -1.03 -9.93 -0.81
C ASN A 25 -1.81 -9.73 0.49
N PHE A 26 -2.66 -8.72 0.51
CA PHE A 26 -3.59 -8.45 1.60
C PHE A 26 -5.01 -8.83 1.19
N THR A 27 -5.68 -9.60 2.04
CA THR A 27 -7.08 -9.98 1.84
C THR A 27 -7.94 -9.41 2.96
N PHE A 28 -9.03 -8.73 2.59
CA PHE A 28 -9.97 -8.19 3.57
C PHE A 28 -10.74 -9.33 4.25
N ALA A 29 -10.66 -9.41 5.58
CA ALA A 29 -11.10 -10.56 6.36
C ALA A 29 -12.50 -10.38 6.98
N VAL A 30 -12.87 -9.16 7.36
CA VAL A 30 -14.13 -8.86 8.05
C VAL A 30 -15.27 -8.57 7.08
N THR A 31 -16.51 -8.86 7.45
CA THR A 31 -17.70 -8.64 6.59
C THR A 31 -17.84 -7.18 6.17
N SER A 32 -17.65 -6.24 7.09
CA SER A 32 -17.59 -4.81 6.79
C SER A 32 -16.63 -4.11 7.73
N GLY A 33 -15.86 -3.15 7.22
CA GLY A 33 -14.93 -2.39 8.04
C GLY A 33 -14.14 -1.32 7.29
N ASP A 34 -13.32 -0.60 8.03
CA ASP A 34 -12.45 0.46 7.53
C ASP A 34 -11.16 -0.11 6.92
N TRP A 35 -10.72 0.48 5.81
CA TRP A 35 -9.45 0.20 5.14
C TRP A 35 -8.25 0.35 6.08
N ASN A 36 -8.24 1.37 6.95
CA ASN A 36 -7.10 1.72 7.80
C ASN A 36 -6.90 0.79 9.00
N ASN A 37 -7.91 -0.01 9.34
CA ASN A 37 -7.81 -0.91 10.49
C ASN A 37 -7.04 -2.17 10.10
N ALA A 38 -5.80 -2.29 10.59
CA ALA A 38 -4.92 -3.44 10.34
C ALA A 38 -5.57 -4.80 10.64
N ASN A 39 -6.46 -4.88 11.62
CA ASN A 39 -7.13 -6.13 12.00
C ASN A 39 -8.20 -6.57 10.99
N ASN A 40 -8.56 -5.72 10.03
CA ASN A 40 -9.48 -6.06 8.96
C ASN A 40 -8.79 -6.78 7.80
N TRP A 41 -7.46 -6.90 7.83
CA TRP A 41 -6.66 -7.49 6.76
C TRP A 41 -5.90 -8.73 7.22
N THR A 42 -5.69 -9.63 6.27
CA THR A 42 -4.76 -10.77 6.40
C THR A 42 -3.64 -10.60 5.39
N PRO A 43 -2.36 -10.56 5.80
CA PRO A 43 -1.88 -10.66 7.19
C PRO A 43 -2.22 -9.41 8.03
N PRO A 44 -2.42 -9.53 9.36
CA PRO A 44 -2.83 -8.42 10.23
C PRO A 44 -1.63 -7.55 10.65
N THR A 45 -0.74 -7.23 9.70
CA THR A 45 0.46 -6.42 9.93
C THR A 45 0.26 -4.95 9.62
N GLY A 46 -0.89 -4.60 9.05
CA GLY A 46 -1.22 -3.26 8.55
C GLY A 46 -2.22 -3.33 7.40
N PRO A 47 -2.74 -2.18 6.95
CA PRO A 47 -3.40 -2.11 5.65
C PRO A 47 -2.40 -2.28 4.50
N PRO A 48 -2.84 -2.74 3.32
CA PRO A 48 -2.01 -2.75 2.12
C PRO A 48 -1.47 -1.36 1.77
N SER A 49 -0.22 -1.32 1.32
CA SER A 49 0.57 -0.13 1.00
C SER A 49 1.06 -0.11 -0.45
N GLN A 50 1.91 0.85 -0.81
CA GLN A 50 2.23 1.25 -2.20
C GLN A 50 2.65 0.10 -3.13
N ASN A 51 3.26 -0.95 -2.60
CA ASN A 51 3.74 -2.09 -3.39
C ASN A 51 2.84 -3.34 -3.29
N ASP A 52 1.74 -3.25 -2.54
CA ASP A 52 0.92 -4.40 -2.17
C ASP A 52 -0.27 -4.60 -3.11
N GLN A 53 -0.77 -5.83 -3.12
CA GLN A 53 -2.07 -6.16 -3.70
C GLN A 53 -3.12 -6.16 -2.58
N ALA A 54 -4.22 -5.43 -2.79
CA ALA A 54 -5.42 -5.53 -1.97
C ALA A 54 -6.49 -6.37 -2.69
N THR A 55 -7.03 -7.37 -1.99
CA THR A 55 -8.15 -8.18 -2.46
C THR A 55 -9.35 -7.99 -1.55
N ILE A 56 -10.50 -7.64 -2.13
CA ILE A 56 -11.81 -7.58 -1.45
C ILE A 56 -12.65 -8.78 -1.91
N PRO A 57 -12.83 -9.80 -1.05
CA PRO A 57 -13.60 -10.99 -1.42
C PRO A 57 -15.09 -10.73 -1.58
N SER A 58 -15.79 -11.71 -2.14
CA SER A 58 -17.24 -11.71 -2.25
C SER A 58 -17.94 -11.50 -0.90
N GLY A 59 -18.99 -10.66 -0.89
CA GLY A 59 -19.80 -10.38 0.30
C GLY A 59 -19.11 -9.50 1.35
N LYS A 60 -17.92 -8.97 1.04
CA LYS A 60 -17.16 -8.09 1.94
C LYS A 60 -17.28 -6.63 1.50
N THR A 61 -17.38 -5.72 2.47
CA THR A 61 -17.43 -4.28 2.22
C THR A 61 -16.28 -3.57 2.94
N CYS A 62 -15.35 -3.01 2.17
CA CYS A 62 -14.26 -2.20 2.69
C CYS A 62 -14.55 -0.71 2.47
N LEU A 63 -14.43 0.10 3.52
CA LEU A 63 -14.66 1.54 3.48
C LEU A 63 -13.33 2.29 3.53
N VAL A 64 -13.07 3.13 2.54
CA VAL A 64 -11.90 4.01 2.48
C VAL A 64 -12.32 5.39 3.00
N THR A 65 -11.94 5.69 4.24
CA THR A 65 -12.34 6.91 4.96
C THR A 65 -11.24 7.97 5.04
N GLN A 66 -10.02 7.62 4.64
CA GLN A 66 -8.83 8.50 4.68
C GLN A 66 -8.19 8.60 3.30
N THR A 67 -7.47 9.70 3.06
CA THR A 67 -6.75 9.95 1.81
C THR A 67 -5.32 9.45 1.86
N GLY A 68 -4.72 9.22 0.70
CA GLY A 68 -3.28 8.91 0.58
C GLY A 68 -2.95 7.43 0.62
N HIS A 69 -3.96 6.56 0.45
CA HIS A 69 -3.70 5.13 0.26
C HIS A 69 -3.17 4.90 -1.14
N GLN A 70 -2.02 4.24 -1.22
CA GLN A 70 -1.42 3.84 -2.48
C GLN A 70 -1.25 2.33 -2.45
N ILE A 71 -1.61 1.66 -3.54
CA ILE A 71 -1.42 0.21 -3.70
C ILE A 71 -0.95 -0.10 -5.12
N ALA A 72 -0.33 -1.27 -5.31
CA ALA A 72 0.10 -1.70 -6.64
C ALA A 72 -1.06 -2.30 -7.45
N LYS A 73 -2.01 -2.95 -6.77
CA LYS A 73 -3.11 -3.66 -7.41
C LYS A 73 -4.33 -3.76 -6.51
N LEU A 74 -5.50 -3.50 -7.09
CA LEU A 74 -6.79 -3.74 -6.44
C LEU A 74 -7.54 -4.85 -7.16
N VAL A 75 -7.98 -5.86 -6.41
CA VAL A 75 -8.88 -6.91 -6.87
C VAL A 75 -10.17 -6.82 -6.05
N VAL A 76 -11.29 -6.59 -6.71
CA VAL A 76 -12.62 -6.67 -6.09
C VAL A 76 -13.35 -7.83 -6.73
N GLU A 77 -13.54 -8.90 -5.95
CA GLU A 77 -14.26 -10.09 -6.41
C GLU A 77 -15.77 -9.80 -6.55
N GLU A 78 -16.48 -10.69 -7.23
CA GLU A 78 -17.92 -10.56 -7.44
C GLU A 78 -18.68 -10.44 -6.10
N GLY A 79 -19.50 -9.40 -5.96
CA GLY A 79 -20.21 -9.09 -4.72
C GLY A 79 -19.34 -8.48 -3.60
N GLY A 80 -18.04 -8.27 -3.85
CA GLY A 80 -17.18 -7.42 -3.02
C GLY A 80 -17.46 -5.93 -3.29
N VAL A 81 -17.29 -5.10 -2.27
CA VAL A 81 -17.56 -3.66 -2.35
C VAL A 81 -16.40 -2.85 -1.76
N VAL A 82 -15.93 -1.86 -2.51
CA VAL A 82 -15.10 -0.77 -1.98
C VAL A 82 -15.93 0.50 -2.00
N GLY A 83 -16.16 1.07 -0.82
CA GLY A 83 -16.84 2.35 -0.65
C GLY A 83 -15.85 3.46 -0.34
N MET A 84 -15.77 4.48 -1.19
CA MET A 84 -15.00 5.70 -0.92
C MET A 84 -15.88 6.65 -0.10
N VAL A 85 -15.54 6.85 1.17
CA VAL A 85 -16.31 7.66 2.13
C VAL A 85 -15.42 8.79 2.64
N GLY A 86 -15.13 9.76 1.77
CA GLY A 86 -14.24 10.89 2.09
C GLY A 86 -12.74 10.58 2.01
N GLY A 87 -12.36 9.37 1.60
CA GLY A 87 -10.98 8.96 1.36
C GLY A 87 -10.60 8.85 -0.12
N THR A 88 -9.31 8.58 -0.36
CA THR A 88 -8.77 8.30 -1.70
C THR A 88 -7.93 7.03 -1.67
N LEU A 89 -8.03 6.25 -2.74
CA LEU A 89 -7.19 5.09 -3.01
C LEU A 89 -6.59 5.25 -4.41
N GLU A 90 -5.28 5.34 -4.48
CA GLU A 90 -4.51 5.44 -5.71
C GLU A 90 -3.89 4.09 -6.03
N VAL A 91 -4.03 3.64 -7.28
CA VAL A 91 -3.35 2.42 -7.76
C VAL A 91 -2.17 2.87 -8.61
N LEU A 92 -0.96 2.64 -8.13
CA LEU A 92 0.29 3.11 -8.75
C LEU A 92 1.24 1.94 -9.03
N PRO A 93 2.03 1.97 -10.11
CA PRO A 93 3.07 0.97 -10.33
C PRO A 93 4.08 0.90 -9.16
N PRO A 94 4.54 -0.30 -8.76
CA PRO A 94 5.66 -0.41 -7.83
C PRO A 94 6.97 0.05 -8.52
N PRO A 95 7.80 0.91 -7.88
CA PRO A 95 9.11 1.28 -8.40
C PRO A 95 10.02 0.06 -8.55
N PRO A 96 10.97 0.01 -9.52
CA PRO A 96 11.27 1.02 -10.54
C PRO A 96 10.48 0.88 -11.85
N TYR A 97 9.44 0.03 -11.90
CA TYR A 97 8.78 -0.34 -13.14
C TYR A 97 7.43 0.35 -13.32
N LEU A 98 7.31 1.12 -14.40
CA LEU A 98 6.05 1.61 -14.98
C LEU A 98 5.23 0.43 -15.57
N GLN A 99 4.94 -0.59 -14.78
CA GLN A 99 3.93 -1.59 -15.13
C GLN A 99 2.55 -0.95 -14.98
N ASN A 100 1.60 -1.30 -15.86
CA ASN A 100 0.25 -0.73 -15.80
C ASN A 100 -0.36 -1.00 -14.41
N PRO A 101 -0.73 0.05 -13.63
CA PRO A 101 -1.51 -0.16 -12.42
C PRO A 101 -2.78 -0.91 -12.80
N LEU A 102 -3.05 -2.03 -12.11
CA LEU A 102 -4.10 -2.94 -12.50
C LEU A 102 -5.24 -2.89 -11.48
N ILE A 103 -6.39 -2.43 -11.96
CA ILE A 103 -7.66 -2.50 -11.24
C ILE A 103 -8.47 -3.61 -11.90
N ILE A 104 -8.73 -4.69 -11.17
CA ILE A 104 -9.64 -5.77 -11.61
C ILE A 104 -10.89 -5.68 -10.74
N VAL A 105 -12.01 -5.30 -11.35
CA VAL A 105 -13.29 -5.16 -10.65
C VAL A 105 -14.29 -6.12 -11.26
N HIS A 106 -14.64 -7.15 -10.50
CA HIS A 106 -15.80 -8.00 -10.73
C HIS A 106 -16.94 -7.67 -9.75
N GLY A 107 -16.67 -6.86 -8.73
CA GLY A 107 -17.65 -6.33 -7.76
C GLY A 107 -18.07 -4.88 -8.03
N THR A 108 -18.36 -4.13 -6.97
CA THR A 108 -18.83 -2.73 -7.06
C THR A 108 -17.83 -1.75 -6.45
N LEU A 109 -17.54 -0.68 -7.18
CA LEU A 109 -16.90 0.52 -6.63
C LEU A 109 -17.98 1.59 -6.41
N TYR A 110 -18.12 2.05 -5.17
CA TYR A 110 -19.08 3.09 -4.82
C TYR A 110 -18.34 4.38 -4.44
N PHE A 111 -18.70 5.49 -5.09
CA PHE A 111 -18.17 6.82 -4.82
C PHE A 111 -19.29 7.66 -4.22
N LYS A 112 -19.05 8.22 -3.03
CA LYS A 112 -20.00 9.09 -2.33
C LYS A 112 -19.47 10.51 -2.22
#